data_AF-A0A5N3PJ80-F1
#
_entry.id   AF-A0A5N3PJ80-F1
#
_cell.length_a   1.000
_cell.length_b   1.000
_cell.length_c   1.000
_cell.angle_alpha   90.00
_cell.angle_beta   90.00
_cell.angle_gamma   90.00
#
_symmetry.space_group_name_H-M   'P 1'
#
loop_
_entity.id
_entity.type
_entity.pdbx_description
1 polymer ?
#
loop_
_entity_poly.entity_id
_entity_poly.type
_entity_poly.pdbx_seq_one_letter_code
_entity_poly.pdbx_strand_id
1 'polypeptide(L)'
;MRPEYEEQFRRWSIPLSPEEWKGRSFLDVGCGMGRNSYWPAFYGASEGLAIDVDSRSLASACRTLESFAQVRVEERSAYEINEADRFDIAFSIGVIHHLEYPEQALAGMVKAVKPGGRVLIWVYGLENNQWIVNLLDPIRKLLFSRLPIGLVHHLSVYPAALLWTALRLGIGRIAYFELLRGFTFRHLRSIVFDQMLPKIANYWPRATVEKLMRDQGLVDVQVTWVNQMSWTAIGTKTSASGK
;
A
#
# COMPACT_ATOMS: atom_id res chain seq x y z
N MET A 1 19.11 0.02 -2.02
CA MET A 1 17.75 0.12 -2.61
C MET A 1 17.82 0.95 -3.90
N ARG A 2 16.87 0.82 -4.85
CA ARG A 2 16.90 1.58 -6.11
C ARG A 2 16.18 2.95 -6.00
N PRO A 3 16.61 4.01 -6.69
CA PRO A 3 15.99 5.34 -6.61
C PRO A 3 14.50 5.36 -6.99
N GLU A 4 14.08 4.53 -7.95
CA GLU A 4 12.68 4.50 -8.39
C GLU A 4 11.73 4.03 -7.28
N TYR A 5 12.24 3.20 -6.36
CA TYR A 5 11.48 2.75 -5.20
C TYR A 5 11.36 3.83 -4.12
N GLU A 6 12.30 4.77 -4.06
CA GLU A 6 12.21 5.93 -3.17
C GLU A 6 11.13 6.87 -3.66
N GLU A 7 11.18 7.22 -4.95
CA GLU A 7 10.18 8.06 -5.58
C GLU A 7 8.79 7.46 -5.42
N GLN A 8 8.66 6.15 -5.62
CA GLN A 8 7.41 5.43 -5.43
C GLN A 8 6.92 5.52 -3.99
N PHE A 9 7.78 5.25 -3.00
CA PHE A 9 7.42 5.39 -1.58
C PHE A 9 6.96 6.82 -1.28
N ARG A 10 7.73 7.84 -1.67
CA ARG A 10 7.38 9.25 -1.47
C ARG A 10 6.06 9.64 -2.13
N ARG A 11 5.72 9.05 -3.28
CA ARG A 11 4.42 9.25 -3.94
C ARG A 11 3.26 8.56 -3.22
N TRP A 12 3.50 7.46 -2.53
CA TRP A 12 2.48 6.76 -1.74
C TRP A 12 2.32 7.31 -0.33
N SER A 13 3.35 8.01 0.17
CA SER A 13 3.36 8.68 1.46
C SER A 13 3.44 10.21 1.33
N ILE A 14 2.88 10.80 0.26
CA ILE A 14 2.99 12.24 -0.07
C ILE A 14 2.91 13.21 1.13
N PRO A 15 1.98 13.04 2.09
CA PRO A 15 1.88 13.94 3.24
C PRO A 15 3.06 13.87 4.23
N LEU A 16 3.98 12.91 4.06
CA LEU A 16 5.13 12.66 4.92
C LEU A 16 6.42 12.94 4.15
N SER A 17 7.11 14.02 4.50
CA SER A 17 8.43 14.31 3.95
C SER A 17 9.53 13.44 4.59
N PRO A 18 10.70 13.24 3.96
CA PRO A 18 11.80 12.47 4.54
C PRO A 18 12.19 12.89 5.96
N GLU A 19 12.24 14.20 6.24
CA GLU A 19 12.60 14.73 7.56
C GLU A 19 11.61 14.35 8.66
N GLU A 20 10.36 14.06 8.31
CA GLU A 20 9.34 13.69 9.30
C GLU A 20 9.53 12.28 9.87
N TRP A 21 10.38 11.46 9.25
CA TRP A 21 10.75 10.15 9.77
C TRP A 21 11.89 10.22 10.78
N LYS A 22 12.71 11.29 10.73
CA LYS A 22 13.90 11.41 11.56
C LYS A 22 13.55 11.40 13.04
N GLY A 23 14.13 10.44 13.78
CA GLY A 23 13.89 10.25 15.21
C GLY A 23 12.51 9.68 15.57
N ARG A 24 11.64 9.40 14.60
CA ARG A 24 10.30 8.83 14.83
C ARG A 24 10.32 7.30 14.85
N SER A 25 9.46 6.71 15.65
CA SER A 25 9.19 5.27 15.60
C SER A 25 8.04 4.96 14.63
N PHE A 26 8.12 3.84 13.89
CA PHE A 26 7.09 3.45 12.94
C PHE A 26 6.62 2.00 13.02
N LEU A 27 5.38 1.78 12.56
CA LEU A 27 4.79 0.48 12.25
C LEU A 27 4.45 0.41 10.75
N ASP A 28 4.94 -0.61 10.04
CA ASP A 28 4.60 -0.92 8.65
C ASP A 28 3.74 -2.19 8.60
N VAL A 29 2.45 -2.05 8.25
CA VAL A 29 1.47 -3.14 8.23
C VAL A 29 1.31 -3.70 6.82
N GLY A 30 1.73 -4.96 6.66
CA GLY A 30 1.85 -5.66 5.38
C GLY A 30 3.09 -5.20 4.61
N CYS A 31 4.25 -5.35 5.24
CA CYS A 31 5.52 -4.83 4.72
C CYS A 31 6.02 -5.55 3.47
N GLY A 32 5.47 -6.73 3.15
CA GLY A 32 5.91 -7.59 2.07
C GLY A 32 7.41 -7.86 2.15
N MET A 33 8.15 -7.45 1.12
CA MET A 33 9.61 -7.61 1.04
C MET A 33 10.40 -6.49 1.74
N GLY A 34 9.77 -5.66 2.59
CA GLY A 34 10.44 -4.62 3.38
C GLY A 34 10.84 -3.36 2.60
N ARG A 35 10.37 -3.21 1.35
CA ARG A 35 10.75 -2.07 0.49
C ARG A 35 10.28 -0.73 1.06
N ASN A 36 9.07 -0.68 1.59
CA ASN A 36 8.50 0.56 2.11
C ASN A 36 9.06 0.90 3.49
N SER A 37 9.39 -0.11 4.30
CA SER A 37 10.04 0.06 5.61
C SER A 37 11.50 0.53 5.50
N TYR A 38 12.17 0.25 4.37
CA TYR A 38 13.54 0.68 4.11
C TYR A 38 13.70 2.20 4.17
N TRP A 39 12.76 2.96 3.61
CA TRP A 39 12.90 4.40 3.46
C TRP A 39 12.78 5.17 4.77
N PRO A 40 11.77 4.94 5.63
CA PRO A 40 11.77 5.49 6.99
C PRO A 40 13.06 5.20 7.77
N ALA A 41 13.55 3.96 7.68
CA ALA A 41 14.79 3.56 8.35
C ALA A 41 16.00 4.33 7.81
N PHE A 42 16.11 4.46 6.49
CA PHE A 42 17.15 5.23 5.81
C PHE A 42 17.07 6.73 6.12
N TYR A 43 15.86 7.29 6.27
CA TYR A 43 15.64 8.68 6.64
C TYR A 43 15.89 8.98 8.14
N GLY A 44 16.28 7.97 8.91
CA GLY A 44 16.70 8.14 10.31
C GLY A 44 15.60 7.92 11.33
N ALA A 45 14.59 7.09 11.03
CA ALA A 45 13.67 6.59 12.04
C ALA A 45 14.42 5.94 13.22
N SER A 46 13.95 6.21 14.43
CA SER A 46 14.56 5.73 15.68
C SER A 46 14.27 4.26 15.96
N GLU A 47 13.11 3.78 15.52
CA GLU A 47 12.65 2.39 15.67
C GLU A 47 11.68 2.05 14.53
N GLY A 48 11.68 0.80 14.08
CA GLY A 48 10.69 0.28 13.14
C GLY A 48 10.18 -1.11 13.52
N LEU A 49 8.89 -1.35 13.30
CA LEU A 49 8.29 -2.69 13.28
C LEU A 49 7.62 -2.89 11.91
N ALA A 50 8.05 -3.91 11.18
CA ALA A 50 7.51 -4.29 9.88
C ALA A 50 6.85 -5.68 10.02
N ILE A 51 5.55 -5.77 9.71
CA ILE A 51 4.78 -7.01 9.87
C ILE A 51 4.15 -7.46 8.56
N ASP A 52 4.13 -8.77 8.32
CA ASP A 52 3.41 -9.40 7.21
C ASP A 52 3.04 -10.85 7.59
N VAL A 53 2.13 -11.48 6.85
CA VAL A 53 1.77 -12.90 7.03
C VAL A 53 2.52 -13.83 6.08
N ASP A 54 3.07 -13.31 4.98
CA ASP A 54 3.78 -14.13 4.00
C ASP A 54 5.25 -14.34 4.38
N SER A 55 5.54 -15.49 5.00
CA SER A 55 6.90 -15.90 5.40
C SER A 55 7.94 -15.82 4.27
N ARG A 56 7.54 -16.02 3.00
CA ARG A 56 8.44 -15.89 1.84
C ARG A 56 8.85 -14.44 1.60
N SER A 57 7.88 -13.52 1.66
CA SER A 57 8.14 -12.08 1.57
C SER A 57 8.96 -11.59 2.76
N LEU A 58 8.68 -12.07 3.97
CA LEU A 58 9.43 -11.72 5.18
C LEU A 58 10.90 -12.14 5.10
N ALA A 59 11.22 -13.30 4.52
CA ALA A 59 12.62 -13.68 4.28
C ALA A 59 13.36 -12.64 3.41
N SER A 60 12.65 -12.01 2.46
CA SER A 60 13.20 -10.91 1.65
C SER A 60 13.22 -9.59 2.41
N ALA A 61 12.25 -9.33 3.30
CA ALA A 61 12.24 -8.17 4.18
C ALA A 61 13.43 -8.17 5.13
N CYS A 62 13.75 -9.31 5.76
CA CYS A 62 14.91 -9.47 6.62
C CYS A 62 16.21 -9.10 5.89
N ARG A 63 16.41 -9.60 4.66
CA ARG A 63 17.57 -9.22 3.83
C ARG A 63 17.57 -7.74 3.44
N THR A 64 16.40 -7.20 3.12
CA THR A 64 16.26 -5.80 2.70
C THR A 64 16.57 -4.83 3.84
N LEU A 65 16.24 -5.21 5.07
CA LEU A 65 16.32 -4.37 6.26
C LEU A 65 17.50 -4.72 7.17
N GLU A 66 18.36 -5.68 6.77
CA GLU A 66 19.48 -6.21 7.56
C GLU A 66 20.44 -5.12 8.07
N SER A 67 20.63 -4.05 7.29
CA SER A 67 21.50 -2.93 7.68
C SER A 67 20.90 -1.99 8.73
N PHE A 68 19.64 -2.17 9.10
CA PHE A 68 18.92 -1.31 10.04
C PHE A 68 18.58 -2.07 11.32
N ALA A 69 19.54 -2.11 12.26
CA ALA A 69 19.39 -2.82 13.53
C ALA A 69 18.18 -2.34 14.37
N GLN A 70 17.68 -1.13 14.11
CA GLN A 70 16.50 -0.58 14.77
C GLN A 70 15.15 -1.06 14.19
N VAL A 71 15.16 -1.80 13.08
CA VAL A 71 13.94 -2.31 12.43
C VAL A 71 13.79 -3.79 12.71
N ARG A 72 12.65 -4.18 13.27
CA ARG A 72 12.26 -5.58 13.46
C ARG A 72 11.28 -6.01 12.38
N VAL A 73 11.43 -7.25 11.94
CA VAL A 73 10.55 -7.90 10.97
C VAL A 73 9.87 -9.07 11.67
N GLU A 74 8.54 -9.12 11.67
CA GLU A 74 7.78 -10.13 12.39
C GLU A 74 6.67 -10.74 11.51
N GLU A 75 6.48 -12.07 11.60
CA GLU A 75 5.36 -12.76 10.97
C GLU A 75 4.10 -12.55 11.82
N ARG A 76 3.19 -11.71 11.35
CA ARG A 76 2.01 -11.29 12.10
C ARG A 76 0.92 -10.76 11.18
N SER A 77 -0.33 -11.08 11.50
CA SER A 77 -1.49 -10.55 10.80
C SER A 77 -1.69 -9.05 11.04
N ALA A 78 -2.22 -8.35 10.02
CA ALA A 78 -2.71 -6.98 10.16
C ALA A 78 -3.84 -6.85 11.20
N TYR A 79 -4.49 -7.96 11.57
CA TYR A 79 -5.52 -8.01 12.61
C TYR A 79 -4.97 -8.27 14.02
N GLU A 80 -3.67 -8.56 14.15
CA GLU A 80 -3.03 -8.98 15.41
C GLU A 80 -2.06 -7.91 15.95
N ILE A 81 -2.36 -6.65 15.69
CA ILE A 81 -1.56 -5.51 16.18
C ILE A 81 -1.85 -5.34 17.69
N ASN A 82 -0.87 -5.71 18.51
CA ASN A 82 -1.01 -5.75 19.98
C ASN A 82 -0.41 -4.50 20.67
N GLU A 83 0.33 -3.69 19.93
CA GLU A 83 0.92 -2.46 20.43
C GLU A 83 -0.15 -1.42 20.78
N ALA A 84 0.14 -0.62 21.80
CA ALA A 84 -0.68 0.50 22.22
C ALA A 84 0.22 1.71 22.46
N ASP A 85 -0.11 2.85 21.86
CA ASP A 85 0.58 4.14 22.08
C ASP A 85 2.11 4.06 21.95
N ARG A 86 2.62 3.27 21.01
CA ARG A 86 4.05 2.99 20.85
C ARG A 86 4.70 3.76 19.71
N PHE A 87 4.01 3.86 18.58
CA PHE A 87 4.59 4.40 17.35
C PHE A 87 4.21 5.86 17.13
N ASP A 88 5.10 6.65 16.58
CA ASP A 88 4.75 7.99 16.10
C ASP A 88 3.95 7.93 14.80
N ILE A 89 4.25 6.95 13.93
CA ILE A 89 3.61 6.77 12.63
C ILE A 89 3.29 5.29 12.40
N ALA A 90 2.04 4.94 12.10
CA ALA A 90 1.68 3.66 11.52
C ALA A 90 1.31 3.86 10.06
N PHE A 91 1.83 3.03 9.16
CA PHE A 91 1.46 3.09 7.75
C PHE A 91 1.18 1.72 7.15
N SER A 92 0.36 1.71 6.10
CA SER A 92 0.09 0.51 5.31
C SER A 92 -0.07 0.89 3.84
N ILE A 93 0.82 0.36 3.00
CA ILE A 93 0.84 0.67 1.56
C ILE A 93 0.47 -0.58 0.80
N GLY A 94 -0.74 -0.59 0.23
CA GLY A 94 -1.13 -1.62 -0.73
C GLY A 94 -1.80 -2.84 -0.12
N VAL A 95 -2.30 -2.74 1.13
CA VAL A 95 -2.75 -3.91 1.90
C VAL A 95 -4.20 -3.76 2.35
N ILE A 96 -4.56 -2.64 2.96
CA ILE A 96 -5.88 -2.44 3.59
C ILE A 96 -7.06 -2.74 2.66
N HIS A 97 -6.96 -2.39 1.38
CA HIS A 97 -8.03 -2.63 0.40
C HIS A 97 -8.15 -4.10 -0.04
N HIS A 98 -7.20 -4.96 0.31
CA HIS A 98 -7.28 -6.42 0.10
C HIS A 98 -7.86 -7.16 1.33
N LEU A 99 -8.05 -6.47 2.46
CA LEU A 99 -8.55 -7.06 3.68
C LEU A 99 -10.07 -7.26 3.65
N GLU A 100 -10.52 -8.32 4.33
CA GLU A 100 -11.93 -8.60 4.57
C GLU A 100 -12.54 -7.66 5.62
N TYR A 101 -11.75 -7.30 6.64
CA TYR A 101 -12.15 -6.43 7.76
C TYR A 101 -11.21 -5.22 7.87
N PRO A 102 -11.17 -4.31 6.88
CA PRO A 102 -10.24 -3.18 6.85
C PRO A 102 -10.35 -2.27 8.08
N GLU A 103 -11.56 -2.11 8.62
CA GLU A 103 -11.82 -1.35 9.85
C GLU A 103 -11.08 -1.93 11.05
N GLN A 104 -11.04 -3.26 11.19
CA GLN A 104 -10.36 -3.93 12.30
C GLN A 104 -8.85 -3.71 12.25
N ALA A 105 -8.24 -3.83 11.07
CA ALA A 105 -6.82 -3.55 10.89
C ALA A 105 -6.50 -2.08 11.17
N LEU A 106 -7.34 -1.16 10.66
CA LEU A 106 -7.16 0.27 10.88
C LEU A 106 -7.32 0.64 12.36
N ALA A 107 -8.27 0.05 13.08
CA ALA A 107 -8.42 0.21 14.52
C ALA A 107 -7.15 -0.21 15.28
N GLY A 108 -6.54 -1.34 14.89
CA GLY A 108 -5.27 -1.80 15.41
C GLY A 108 -4.14 -0.79 15.18
N MET A 109 -4.04 -0.25 13.96
CA MET A 109 -3.07 0.81 13.62
C MET A 109 -3.27 2.08 14.47
N VAL A 110 -4.52 2.54 14.64
CA VAL A 110 -4.85 3.71 15.47
C VAL A 110 -4.50 3.45 16.93
N LYS A 111 -4.77 2.25 17.45
CA LYS A 111 -4.38 1.88 18.82
C LYS A 111 -2.86 1.90 19.01
N ALA A 112 -2.11 1.40 18.02
CA ALA A 112 -0.67 1.26 18.09
C ALA A 112 0.10 2.59 18.07
N VAL A 113 -0.46 3.65 17.47
CA VAL A 113 0.19 4.97 17.48
C VAL A 113 -0.08 5.73 18.77
N LYS A 114 0.89 6.53 19.20
CA LYS A 114 0.82 7.44 20.35
C LYS A 114 -0.35 8.44 20.19
N PRO A 115 -0.84 9.06 21.28
CA PRO A 115 -1.69 10.25 21.17
C PRO A 115 -0.95 11.35 20.39
N GLY A 116 -1.60 11.92 19.37
CA GLY A 116 -0.96 12.83 18.40
C GLY A 116 -0.12 12.13 17.32
N GLY A 117 -0.01 10.80 17.35
CA GLY A 117 0.61 9.99 16.30
C GLY A 117 -0.25 9.91 15.04
N ARG A 118 0.35 9.49 13.92
CA ARG A 118 -0.28 9.52 12.60
C ARG A 118 -0.49 8.14 12.01
N VAL A 119 -1.62 7.96 11.33
CA VAL A 119 -1.95 6.74 10.60
C VAL A 119 -2.07 7.07 9.12
N LEU A 120 -1.32 6.38 8.26
CA LEU A 120 -1.33 6.55 6.82
C LEU A 120 -1.71 5.25 6.10
N ILE A 121 -2.64 5.32 5.15
CA ILE A 121 -2.95 4.21 4.26
C ILE A 121 -2.83 4.64 2.81
N TRP A 122 -2.30 3.76 1.97
CA TRP A 122 -2.41 3.89 0.51
C TRP A 122 -3.26 2.75 -0.05
N VAL A 123 -4.35 3.11 -0.73
CA VAL A 123 -5.41 2.20 -1.18
C VAL A 123 -5.87 2.49 -2.60
N TYR A 124 -6.47 1.50 -3.28
CA TYR A 124 -7.04 1.70 -4.61
C TYR A 124 -8.25 2.62 -4.59
N GLY A 125 -8.27 3.57 -5.53
CA GLY A 125 -9.39 4.49 -5.72
C GLY A 125 -10.37 3.94 -6.73
N LEU A 126 -11.66 4.17 -6.53
CA LEU A 126 -12.66 3.77 -7.52
C LEU A 126 -12.56 4.62 -8.80
N GLU A 127 -12.27 5.89 -8.63
CA GLU A 127 -12.09 6.89 -9.68
C GLU A 127 -11.01 6.46 -10.68
N ASN A 128 -11.38 6.42 -11.97
CA ASN A 128 -10.60 5.91 -13.10
C ASN A 128 -10.30 4.39 -13.09
N ASN A 129 -10.72 3.66 -12.06
CA ASN A 129 -10.66 2.19 -12.00
C ASN A 129 -12.02 1.51 -12.20
N GLN A 130 -13.10 2.25 -12.47
CA GLN A 130 -14.43 1.65 -12.63
C GLN A 130 -14.47 0.58 -13.72
N TRP A 131 -13.68 0.71 -14.78
CA TRP A 131 -13.57 -0.31 -15.82
C TRP A 131 -12.92 -1.61 -15.31
N ILE A 132 -12.00 -1.53 -14.34
CA ILE A 132 -11.41 -2.72 -13.71
C ILE A 132 -12.50 -3.47 -12.94
N VAL A 133 -13.28 -2.75 -12.13
CA VAL A 133 -14.36 -3.32 -11.31
C VAL A 133 -15.50 -3.85 -12.17
N ASN A 134 -15.90 -3.11 -13.20
CA ASN A 134 -17.12 -3.41 -13.97
C ASN A 134 -16.87 -4.41 -15.11
N LEU A 135 -15.65 -4.50 -15.64
CA LEU A 135 -15.31 -5.37 -16.77
C LEU A 135 -14.29 -6.45 -16.40
N LEU A 136 -13.15 -6.09 -15.82
CA LEU A 136 -12.09 -7.06 -15.55
C LEU A 136 -12.43 -8.01 -14.41
N ASP A 137 -13.05 -7.54 -13.33
CA ASP A 137 -13.38 -8.39 -12.18
C ASP A 137 -14.36 -9.53 -12.51
N PRO A 138 -15.47 -9.30 -13.25
CA PRO A 138 -16.33 -10.38 -13.72
C PRO A 138 -15.59 -11.38 -14.62
N ILE A 139 -14.79 -10.88 -15.58
CA ILE A 139 -13.98 -11.72 -16.47
C ILE A 139 -12.97 -12.55 -15.67
N ARG A 140 -12.33 -11.94 -14.67
CA ARG A 140 -11.35 -12.59 -13.79
C ARG A 140 -11.99 -13.69 -12.95
N LYS A 141 -13.14 -13.40 -12.33
CA LYS A 141 -13.90 -14.39 -11.57
C LYS A 141 -14.36 -15.55 -12.45
N LEU A 142 -14.74 -15.28 -13.69
CA LEU A 142 -15.21 -16.29 -14.64
C LEU A 142 -14.06 -17.14 -15.22
N LEU A 143 -12.97 -16.51 -15.65
CA LEU A 143 -11.91 -17.16 -16.44
C LEU A 143 -10.67 -17.56 -15.63
N PHE A 144 -10.28 -16.79 -14.61
CA PHE A 144 -8.98 -16.95 -13.95
C PHE A 144 -9.06 -17.49 -12.51
N SER A 145 -10.22 -17.41 -11.85
CA SER A 145 -10.38 -17.79 -10.43
C SER A 145 -10.04 -19.25 -10.09
N ARG A 146 -10.08 -20.15 -11.09
CA ARG A 146 -9.81 -21.59 -10.94
C ARG A 146 -8.53 -22.06 -11.63
N LEU A 147 -7.78 -21.16 -12.26
CA LEU A 147 -6.59 -21.56 -13.03
C LEU A 147 -5.34 -21.66 -12.14
N PRO A 148 -4.44 -22.62 -12.43
CA PRO A 148 -3.14 -22.68 -11.77
C PRO A 148 -2.33 -21.39 -11.98
N ILE A 149 -1.61 -20.95 -10.96
CA ILE A 149 -0.80 -19.71 -10.98
C ILE A 149 0.16 -19.64 -12.18
N GLY A 150 0.80 -20.75 -12.54
CA GLY A 150 1.71 -20.81 -13.69
C GLY A 150 1.01 -20.48 -15.01
N LEU A 151 -0.25 -20.92 -15.17
CA LEU A 151 -1.06 -20.63 -16.34
C LEU A 151 -1.51 -19.16 -16.35
N VAL A 152 -1.92 -18.61 -15.21
CA VAL A 152 -2.24 -17.17 -15.08
C VAL A 152 -1.02 -16.31 -15.44
N HIS A 153 0.17 -16.72 -15.02
CA HIS A 153 1.41 -16.04 -15.36
C HIS A 153 1.72 -16.12 -16.85
N HIS A 154 1.44 -17.21 -17.55
CA HIS A 154 1.57 -17.24 -19.00
C HIS A 154 0.52 -16.35 -19.68
N LEU A 155 -0.75 -16.48 -19.27
CA LEU A 155 -1.86 -15.72 -19.83
C LEU A 155 -1.71 -14.20 -19.62
N SER A 156 -0.98 -13.74 -18.60
CA SER A 156 -0.73 -12.31 -18.38
C SER A 156 0.04 -11.63 -19.53
N VAL A 157 0.70 -12.39 -20.42
CA VAL A 157 1.41 -11.81 -21.59
C VAL A 157 0.46 -11.07 -22.52
N TYR A 158 -0.75 -11.58 -22.73
CA TYR A 158 -1.70 -11.03 -23.70
C TYR A 158 -2.28 -9.67 -23.26
N PRO A 159 -2.88 -9.51 -22.06
CA PRO A 159 -3.31 -8.20 -21.60
C PRO A 159 -2.13 -7.24 -21.41
N ALA A 160 -0.94 -7.73 -21.00
CA ALA A 160 0.24 -6.88 -20.92
C ALA A 160 0.71 -6.37 -22.30
N ALA A 161 0.68 -7.21 -23.34
CA ALA A 161 1.03 -6.82 -24.70
C ALA A 161 0.03 -5.83 -25.30
N LEU A 162 -1.27 -6.04 -25.05
CA LEU A 162 -2.31 -5.10 -25.45
C LEU A 162 -2.13 -3.73 -24.79
N LEU A 163 -1.97 -3.71 -23.46
CA LEU A 163 -1.74 -2.48 -22.70
C LEU A 163 -0.45 -1.79 -23.12
N TRP A 164 0.64 -2.54 -23.30
CA TRP A 164 1.92 -2.01 -23.79
C TRP A 164 1.78 -1.31 -25.13
N THR A 165 1.10 -1.96 -26.08
CA THR A 165 0.87 -1.41 -27.42
C THR A 165 0.03 -0.14 -27.34
N ALA A 166 -1.08 -0.16 -26.57
CA ALA A 166 -1.92 1.00 -26.37
C ALA A 166 -1.15 2.19 -25.76
N LEU A 167 -0.31 1.94 -24.75
CA LEU A 167 0.53 2.96 -24.13
C LEU A 167 1.54 3.57 -25.12
N ARG A 168 2.15 2.76 -25.99
CA ARG A 168 3.09 3.23 -27.04
C ARG A 168 2.42 3.99 -28.18
N LEU A 169 1.14 3.70 -28.44
CA LEU A 169 0.30 4.45 -29.36
C LEU A 169 -0.27 5.75 -28.73
N GLY A 170 0.11 6.08 -27.50
CA GLY A 170 -0.35 7.30 -26.83
C GLY A 170 -1.80 7.24 -26.34
N ILE A 171 -2.38 6.03 -26.25
CA ILE A 171 -3.76 5.86 -25.79
C ILE A 171 -3.85 6.13 -24.29
N GLY A 172 -4.82 6.98 -23.92
CA GLY A 172 -5.16 7.39 -22.56
C GLY A 172 -4.23 8.47 -21.98
N ARG A 173 -4.82 9.46 -21.31
CA ARG A 173 -4.17 10.72 -20.91
C ARG A 173 -4.05 10.93 -19.40
N ILE A 174 -4.32 9.89 -18.62
CA ILE A 174 -4.25 9.97 -17.16
C ILE A 174 -2.80 9.83 -16.68
N ALA A 175 -2.49 10.47 -15.55
CA ALA A 175 -1.13 10.46 -14.99
C ALA A 175 -0.56 9.05 -14.78
N TYR A 176 -1.41 8.07 -14.45
CA TYR A 176 -0.99 6.68 -14.32
C TYR A 176 -0.46 6.08 -15.62
N PHE A 177 -1.07 6.38 -16.77
CA PHE A 177 -0.59 5.86 -18.05
C PHE A 177 0.72 6.52 -18.49
N GLU A 178 0.92 7.80 -18.15
CA GLU A 178 2.24 8.43 -18.32
C GLU A 178 3.31 7.72 -17.50
N LEU A 179 3.01 7.37 -16.24
CA LEU A 179 3.92 6.58 -15.40
C LEU A 179 4.21 5.20 -16.04
N LEU A 180 3.18 4.48 -16.48
CA LEU A 180 3.34 3.16 -17.09
C LEU A 180 4.17 3.19 -18.38
N ARG A 181 4.14 4.29 -19.16
CA ARG A 181 4.96 4.44 -20.37
C ARG A 181 6.46 4.42 -20.08
N GLY A 182 6.87 4.84 -18.88
CA GLY A 182 8.26 4.80 -18.42
C GLY A 182 8.75 3.40 -18.04
N PHE A 183 7.87 2.42 -17.89
CA PHE A 183 8.25 1.07 -17.46
C PHE A 183 8.73 0.19 -18.62
N THR A 184 9.51 -0.83 -18.27
CA THR A 184 9.85 -1.93 -19.21
C THR A 184 8.66 -2.87 -19.36
N PHE A 185 8.62 -3.63 -20.46
CA PHE A 185 7.54 -4.60 -20.69
C PHE A 185 7.44 -5.63 -19.57
N ARG A 186 8.59 -6.09 -19.05
CA ARG A 186 8.64 -7.03 -17.92
C ARG A 186 7.98 -6.44 -16.67
N HIS A 187 8.24 -5.17 -16.36
CA HIS A 187 7.64 -4.50 -15.21
C HIS A 187 6.14 -4.23 -15.42
N LEU A 188 5.73 -3.84 -16.64
CA LEU A 188 4.31 -3.72 -16.95
C LEU A 188 3.58 -5.06 -16.79
N ARG A 189 4.18 -6.14 -17.28
CA ARG A 189 3.61 -7.49 -17.19
C ARG A 189 3.48 -7.96 -15.74
N SER A 190 4.42 -7.62 -14.85
CA SER A 190 4.27 -7.96 -13.42
C SER A 190 3.09 -7.21 -12.81
N ILE A 191 2.91 -5.92 -13.10
CA ILE A 191 1.75 -5.14 -12.63
C ILE A 191 0.44 -5.76 -13.12
N VAL A 192 0.37 -6.13 -14.41
CA VAL A 192 -0.83 -6.77 -14.98
C VAL A 192 -1.10 -8.13 -14.33
N PHE A 193 -0.05 -8.93 -14.13
CA PHE A 193 -0.17 -10.21 -13.45
C PHE A 193 -0.68 -10.04 -12.01
N ASP A 194 -0.13 -9.09 -11.25
CA ASP A 194 -0.52 -8.83 -9.87
C ASP A 194 -1.99 -8.39 -9.75
N GLN A 195 -2.52 -7.68 -10.76
CA GLN A 195 -3.94 -7.30 -10.82
C GLN A 195 -4.87 -8.50 -11.10
N MET A 196 -4.37 -9.59 -11.68
CA MET A 196 -5.18 -10.78 -12.00
C MET A 196 -5.34 -11.74 -10.80
N LEU A 197 -4.47 -11.63 -9.79
CA LEU A 197 -4.41 -12.54 -8.64
C LEU A 197 -5.37 -12.26 -7.46
N PRO A 198 -5.73 -11.02 -7.08
CA PRO A 198 -6.26 -10.77 -5.74
C PRO A 198 -7.67 -11.34 -5.58
N LYS A 199 -7.91 -12.20 -4.58
CA LYS A 199 -9.27 -12.72 -4.31
C LYS A 199 -10.24 -11.59 -3.94
N ILE A 200 -9.75 -10.61 -3.18
CA ILE A 200 -10.46 -9.41 -2.75
C ILE A 200 -9.62 -8.21 -3.19
N ALA A 201 -10.25 -7.23 -3.84
CA ALA A 201 -9.65 -5.94 -4.13
C ALA A 201 -10.78 -4.91 -4.06
N ASN A 202 -10.80 -4.14 -2.98
CA ASN A 202 -11.78 -3.08 -2.79
C ASN A 202 -11.28 -1.81 -3.50
N TYR A 203 -12.14 -1.21 -4.30
CA TYR A 203 -11.88 0.08 -4.95
C TYR A 203 -12.85 1.09 -4.36
N TRP A 204 -12.33 2.07 -3.62
CA TRP A 204 -13.16 2.98 -2.84
C TRP A 204 -13.17 4.39 -3.42
N PRO A 205 -14.34 5.06 -3.49
CA PRO A 205 -14.40 6.50 -3.73
C PRO A 205 -13.64 7.27 -2.65
N ARG A 206 -13.19 8.50 -2.97
CA ARG A 206 -12.54 9.40 -2.00
C ARG A 206 -13.31 9.50 -0.68
N ALA A 207 -14.63 9.68 -0.77
CA ALA A 207 -15.51 9.86 0.39
C ALA A 207 -15.54 8.62 1.30
N THR A 208 -15.47 7.42 0.72
CA THR A 208 -15.43 6.17 1.48
C THR A 208 -14.10 6.01 2.22
N VAL A 209 -12.98 6.35 1.58
CA VAL A 209 -11.66 6.33 2.24
C VAL A 209 -11.61 7.35 3.37
N GLU A 210 -12.12 8.57 3.15
CA GLU A 210 -12.21 9.59 4.19
C GLU A 210 -13.06 9.13 5.38
N LYS A 211 -14.24 8.55 5.10
CA LYS A 211 -15.13 8.02 6.13
C LYS A 211 -14.47 6.89 6.92
N LEU A 212 -13.81 5.94 6.24
CA LEU A 212 -13.10 4.82 6.86
C LEU A 212 -12.09 5.32 7.89
N MET A 213 -11.32 6.36 7.57
CA MET A 213 -10.36 6.97 8.50
C MET A 213 -11.04 7.66 9.69
N ARG A 214 -12.08 8.46 9.43
CA ARG A 214 -12.79 9.22 10.48
C ARG A 214 -13.56 8.32 11.44
N ASP A 215 -14.15 7.24 10.96
CA ASP A 215 -14.88 6.27 11.79
C ASP A 215 -13.97 5.59 12.82
N GLN A 216 -12.65 5.57 12.61
CA GLN A 216 -11.66 5.08 13.58
C GLN A 216 -11.21 6.16 14.60
N GLY A 217 -11.86 7.32 14.61
CA GLY A 217 -11.55 8.41 15.54
C GLY A 217 -10.31 9.24 15.18
N LEU A 218 -9.83 9.14 13.94
CA LEU A 218 -8.77 10.01 13.43
C LEU A 218 -9.31 11.41 13.10
N VAL A 219 -8.55 12.43 13.50
CA VAL A 219 -8.78 13.83 13.18
C VAL A 219 -7.81 14.31 12.11
N ASP A 220 -8.03 15.52 11.58
CA ASP A 220 -7.20 16.12 10.53
C ASP A 220 -6.98 15.22 9.30
N VAL A 221 -8.00 14.44 8.95
CA VAL A 221 -7.93 13.48 7.86
C VAL A 221 -7.74 14.19 6.52
N GLN A 222 -6.65 13.87 5.83
CA GLN A 222 -6.33 14.33 4.49
C GLN A 222 -6.35 13.16 3.52
N VAL A 223 -6.96 13.33 2.35
CA VAL A 223 -7.03 12.31 1.29
C VAL A 223 -6.53 12.90 -0.02
N THR A 224 -5.40 12.37 -0.49
CA THR A 224 -4.67 12.85 -1.68
C THR A 224 -4.82 11.86 -2.83
N TRP A 225 -5.13 12.37 -4.03
CA TRP A 225 -5.25 11.54 -5.24
C TRP A 225 -3.88 11.23 -5.81
N VAL A 226 -3.50 9.95 -5.82
CA VAL A 226 -2.19 9.48 -6.27
C VAL A 226 -2.30 8.84 -7.64
N ASN A 227 -1.53 9.38 -8.59
CA ASN A 227 -1.48 8.99 -10.01
C ASN A 227 -2.86 8.95 -10.69
N GLN A 228 -3.86 9.63 -10.15
CA GLN A 228 -5.24 9.60 -10.62
C GLN A 228 -5.91 8.20 -10.57
N MET A 229 -5.42 7.28 -9.73
CA MET A 229 -5.91 5.89 -9.65
C MET A 229 -6.00 5.35 -8.21
N SER A 230 -5.47 6.09 -7.24
CA SER A 230 -5.35 5.59 -5.87
C SER A 230 -5.43 6.75 -4.88
N TRP A 231 -5.66 6.42 -3.62
CA TRP A 231 -5.76 7.39 -2.54
C TRP A 231 -4.67 7.13 -1.51
N THR A 232 -3.93 8.19 -1.15
CA THR A 232 -3.20 8.22 0.12
C THR A 232 -4.07 8.98 1.12
N ALA A 233 -4.42 8.33 2.22
CA ALA A 233 -5.11 8.97 3.33
C ALA A 233 -4.23 8.98 4.57
N ILE A 234 -4.16 10.12 5.27
CA ILE A 234 -3.46 10.24 6.54
C ILE A 234 -4.39 10.92 7.56
N GLY A 235 -4.34 10.50 8.82
CA GLY A 235 -5.04 11.15 9.92
C GLY A 235 -4.24 11.08 11.21
N THR A 236 -4.63 11.90 12.18
CA THR A 236 -3.95 12.01 13.48
C THR A 236 -4.82 11.38 14.57
N LYS A 237 -4.22 10.58 15.45
CA LYS A 237 -4.90 10.07 16.65
C LYS A 237 -5.13 11.22 17.61
N THR A 238 -6.37 11.40 18.03
CA THR A 238 -6.75 12.44 19.00
C THR A 238 -5.91 12.29 20.27
N SER A 239 -5.21 13.35 20.68
CA SER A 239 -4.61 13.42 22.01
C SER A 239 -5.74 13.39 23.02
N ALA A 240 -5.73 12.44 23.97
CA ALA A 240 -6.66 12.51 25.07
C ALA A 240 -6.51 13.90 25.72
N SER A 241 -7.52 14.75 25.56
CA SER A 241 -7.59 16.03 26.27
C SER A 241 -7.51 15.68 27.75
N GLY A 242 -6.41 16.06 28.41
CA GLY A 242 -6.23 15.84 29.83
C GLY A 242 -7.48 16.27 30.57
N LYS A 243 -8.14 15.32 31.23
CA LYS A 243 -9.06 15.60 32.33
C LYS A 243 -8.24 15.69 33.60
#